data_AF-A0A945VVQ9-F1
#
_entry.id   AF-A0A945VVQ9-F1
#
_cell.length_a   1.000
_cell.length_b   1.000
_cell.length_c   1.000
_cell.angle_alpha   90.00
_cell.angle_beta   90.00
_cell.angle_gamma   90.00
#
_symmetry.space_group_name_H-M   'P 1'
#
loop_
_entity.id
_entity.type
_entity.pdbx_description
1 polymer ?
#
loop_
_entity_poly.entity_id
_entity_poly.type
_entity_poly.pdbx_seq_one_letter_code
_entity_poly.pdbx_strand_id
1 'polypeptide(L)'
;MAQLMLHREVLKKFGKLPSKVQKKIYELIRKFEEDSKSAKLHLEPLEPMVKDKKVRSARVDRDYRAIIIAPEQGDTFLLMYVDHHDEAYRWCANKQFEAHGTLGTFQVFDVEEVTKVVDEEIKPASTTLTEDHYALDDLSDDDLFHAGAPQALIPAIRAVRNDSAFEQLADYLPREAEQVLYGVVMGLSLDQSLDEMLGATDTTTIVPSGPGDFSHLAEVSNVDLVLVEGEDALREILSEDIEEWRIFLHPYQRKLVEWEVKGPMKINGAAGTGKTVAVMHRSVWLANRLEANEKILLTTFTTNLSVTIKGLIEQMSPALHDRIE
;
A
#
# COMPACT_ATOMS: atom_id res chain seq x y z
N MET A 1 -2.41 16.48 -19.99
CA MET A 1 -3.75 15.86 -19.92
C MET A 1 -3.86 15.28 -18.52
N ALA A 2 -5.03 15.33 -17.91
CA ALA A 2 -5.17 14.77 -16.59
C ALA A 2 -5.06 13.25 -16.62
N GLN A 3 -4.55 12.72 -15.52
CA GLN A 3 -4.31 11.30 -15.32
C GLN A 3 -5.24 10.78 -14.24
N LEU A 4 -5.62 9.52 -14.36
CA LEU A 4 -6.38 8.82 -13.32
C LEU A 4 -5.54 7.63 -12.85
N MET A 5 -5.16 7.66 -11.57
CA MET A 5 -4.55 6.52 -10.92
C MET A 5 -5.61 5.77 -10.11
N LEU A 6 -5.56 4.45 -10.12
CA LEU A 6 -6.47 3.60 -9.37
C LEU A 6 -5.75 3.05 -8.14
N HIS A 7 -6.42 3.10 -7.00
CA HIS A 7 -5.95 2.38 -5.84
C HIS A 7 -6.05 0.87 -6.07
N ARG A 8 -5.04 0.12 -5.63
CA ARG A 8 -4.92 -1.32 -5.85
C ARG A 8 -6.12 -2.12 -5.33
N GLU A 9 -6.75 -1.66 -4.25
CA GLU A 9 -7.97 -2.30 -3.73
C GLU A 9 -9.16 -2.19 -4.69
N VAL A 10 -9.25 -1.13 -5.51
CA VAL A 10 -10.27 -1.02 -6.55
C VAL A 10 -10.08 -2.14 -7.58
N LEU A 11 -8.85 -2.39 -8.01
CA LEU A 11 -8.51 -3.47 -8.95
C LEU A 11 -8.83 -4.85 -8.36
N LYS A 12 -8.39 -5.11 -7.12
CA LYS A 12 -8.63 -6.40 -6.43
C LYS A 12 -10.12 -6.70 -6.24
N LYS A 13 -10.93 -5.68 -5.98
CA LYS A 13 -12.38 -5.82 -5.77
C LYS A 13 -13.17 -5.71 -7.08
N PHE A 14 -12.56 -5.28 -8.18
CA PHE A 14 -13.24 -4.98 -9.43
C PHE A 14 -14.09 -6.16 -9.93
N GLY A 15 -13.51 -7.36 -9.97
CA GLY A 15 -14.20 -8.57 -10.43
C GLY A 15 -15.40 -8.98 -9.55
N LYS A 16 -15.49 -8.49 -8.31
CA LYS A 16 -16.61 -8.75 -7.39
C LYS A 16 -17.77 -7.78 -7.58
N LEU A 17 -17.54 -6.65 -8.25
CA LEU A 17 -18.59 -5.67 -8.53
C LEU A 17 -19.60 -6.23 -9.55
N PRO A 18 -20.88 -5.82 -9.49
CA PRO A 18 -21.85 -6.21 -10.53
C PRO A 18 -21.37 -5.77 -11.92
N SER A 19 -21.61 -6.58 -12.96
CA SER A 19 -21.11 -6.31 -14.32
C SER A 19 -21.58 -4.94 -14.87
N LYS A 20 -22.76 -4.46 -14.45
CA LYS A 20 -23.24 -3.12 -14.80
C LYS A 20 -22.39 -2.01 -14.17
N VAL A 21 -21.96 -2.20 -12.93
CA VAL A 21 -21.07 -1.27 -12.21
C VAL A 21 -19.69 -1.28 -12.85
N GLN A 22 -19.13 -2.46 -13.14
CA GLN A 22 -17.85 -2.59 -13.86
C GLN A 22 -17.86 -1.81 -15.18
N LYS A 23 -18.89 -2.00 -16.01
CA LYS A 23 -19.06 -1.26 -17.27
C LYS A 23 -19.09 0.26 -17.05
N LYS A 24 -19.76 0.72 -15.99
CA LYS A 24 -19.86 2.14 -15.65
C LYS A 24 -18.54 2.72 -15.16
N ILE A 25 -17.69 1.92 -14.51
CA ILE A 25 -16.32 2.34 -14.14
C ILE A 25 -15.46 2.48 -15.40
N TYR A 26 -15.52 1.54 -16.35
CA TYR A 26 -14.85 1.70 -17.65
C TYR A 26 -15.30 2.99 -18.37
N GLU A 27 -16.62 3.24 -18.42
CA GLU A 27 -17.16 4.49 -18.99
C GLU A 27 -16.68 5.75 -18.24
N LEU A 28 -16.52 5.68 -16.91
CA LEU A 28 -16.00 6.77 -16.09
C LEU A 28 -14.54 7.07 -16.42
N ILE A 29 -13.69 6.05 -16.47
CA ILE A 29 -12.26 6.16 -16.79
C ILE A 29 -12.08 6.76 -18.18
N ARG A 30 -12.80 6.24 -19.18
CA ARG A 30 -12.77 6.77 -20.54
C ARG A 30 -13.16 8.25 -20.60
N LYS A 31 -14.21 8.66 -19.88
CA LYS A 31 -14.62 10.08 -19.82
C LYS A 31 -13.56 10.96 -19.16
N PHE A 32 -12.84 10.43 -18.17
CA PHE A 32 -11.75 11.14 -17.51
C PHE A 32 -10.59 11.42 -18.47
N GLU A 33 -10.24 10.45 -19.32
CA GLU A 33 -9.23 10.65 -20.37
C GLU A 33 -9.67 11.68 -21.42
N GLU A 34 -10.93 11.61 -21.86
CA GLU A 34 -11.48 12.52 -22.85
C GLU A 34 -11.50 13.98 -22.33
N ASP A 35 -12.01 14.20 -21.10
CA ASP A 35 -12.04 15.51 -20.44
C ASP A 35 -12.25 15.38 -18.91
N SER A 36 -11.14 15.27 -18.18
CA SER A 36 -11.09 15.23 -16.72
C SER A 36 -11.72 16.41 -15.96
N LYS A 37 -11.88 17.57 -16.61
CA LYS A 37 -12.51 18.76 -16.00
C LYS A 37 -13.94 18.95 -16.49
N SER A 38 -14.46 17.98 -17.25
CA SER A 38 -15.80 18.04 -17.79
C SER A 38 -16.82 18.06 -16.66
N ALA A 39 -17.77 19.00 -16.74
CA ALA A 39 -18.96 18.98 -15.89
C ALA A 39 -19.76 17.66 -16.02
N LYS A 40 -19.54 16.89 -17.10
CA LYS A 40 -20.15 15.57 -17.35
C LYS A 40 -19.66 14.46 -16.41
N LEU A 41 -18.51 14.64 -15.76
CA LEU A 41 -18.02 13.69 -14.76
C LEU A 41 -18.82 13.76 -13.45
N HIS A 42 -19.55 14.86 -13.23
CA HIS A 42 -20.39 15.08 -12.06
C HIS A 42 -19.68 14.72 -10.74
N LEU A 43 -18.46 15.24 -10.57
CA LEU A 43 -17.66 15.08 -9.36
C LEU A 43 -18.21 15.98 -8.26
N GLU A 44 -19.06 15.43 -7.40
CA GLU A 44 -19.71 16.18 -6.33
C GLU A 44 -18.81 16.24 -5.09
N PRO A 45 -18.56 17.43 -4.50
CA PRO A 45 -17.93 17.52 -3.19
C PRO A 45 -18.83 16.91 -2.13
N LEU A 46 -18.24 16.34 -1.08
CA LEU A 46 -18.96 15.71 0.04
C LEU A 46 -18.96 16.56 1.31
N GLU A 47 -18.69 17.86 1.21
CA GLU A 47 -18.76 18.78 2.34
C GLU A 47 -20.22 18.98 2.80
N PRO A 48 -20.49 19.05 4.11
CA PRO A 48 -19.56 18.96 5.24
C PRO A 48 -19.38 17.54 5.82
N MET A 49 -19.88 16.49 5.15
CA MET A 49 -19.87 15.12 5.68
C MET A 49 -18.48 14.47 5.70
N VAL A 50 -17.58 14.91 4.82
CA VAL A 50 -16.21 14.40 4.71
C VAL A 50 -15.22 15.47 5.12
N LYS A 51 -14.21 15.10 5.91
CA LYS A 51 -13.19 16.03 6.42
C LYS A 51 -12.27 16.57 5.34
N ASP A 52 -11.81 15.71 4.44
CA ASP A 52 -10.88 16.09 3.38
C ASP A 52 -11.62 16.70 2.19
N LYS A 53 -11.36 17.98 1.92
CA LYS A 53 -11.98 18.76 0.86
C LYS A 53 -11.60 18.32 -0.54
N LYS A 54 -10.59 17.45 -0.68
CA LYS A 54 -10.18 16.87 -1.97
C LYS A 54 -11.12 15.74 -2.42
N VAL A 55 -11.92 15.19 -1.51
CA VAL A 55 -12.79 14.06 -1.79
C VAL A 55 -13.96 14.48 -2.69
N ARG A 56 -14.15 13.73 -3.76
CA ARG A 56 -15.26 13.84 -4.70
C ARG A 56 -15.97 12.52 -4.84
N SER A 57 -17.28 12.57 -4.99
CA SER A 57 -18.13 11.42 -5.29
C SER A 57 -18.53 11.46 -6.76
N ALA A 58 -18.19 10.42 -7.51
CA ALA A 58 -18.70 10.18 -8.85
C ALA A 58 -19.83 9.14 -8.81
N ARG A 59 -20.94 9.45 -9.46
CA ARG A 59 -22.07 8.54 -9.56
C ARG A 59 -21.79 7.44 -10.60
N VAL A 60 -21.69 6.20 -10.14
CA VAL A 60 -21.52 5.03 -11.03
C VAL A 60 -22.88 4.58 -11.56
N ASP A 61 -23.85 4.41 -10.65
CA ASP A 61 -25.26 4.19 -10.99
C ASP A 61 -26.21 4.77 -9.92
N ARG A 62 -27.40 4.19 -9.71
CA ARG A 62 -28.29 4.67 -8.65
C ARG A 62 -27.76 4.37 -7.26
N ASP A 63 -27.13 3.23 -7.09
CA ASP A 63 -26.79 2.61 -5.81
C ASP A 63 -25.29 2.75 -5.49
N TYR A 64 -24.43 2.68 -6.50
CA TYR A 64 -22.98 2.74 -6.35
C TYR A 64 -22.40 4.16 -6.51
N ARG A 65 -21.32 4.41 -5.77
CA ARG A 65 -20.49 5.61 -5.84
C ARG A 65 -19.02 5.21 -5.97
N ALA A 66 -18.30 6.01 -6.75
CA ALA A 66 -16.84 5.98 -6.83
C ALA A 66 -16.28 7.19 -6.07
N ILE A 67 -15.36 6.94 -5.15
CA ILE A 67 -14.66 7.98 -4.40
C ILE A 67 -13.38 8.34 -5.14
N ILE A 68 -13.29 9.62 -5.52
CA ILE A 68 -12.18 10.18 -6.28
C ILE A 68 -11.55 11.29 -5.47
N ILE A 69 -10.21 11.30 -5.38
CA ILE A 69 -9.48 12.41 -4.78
C ILE A 69 -9.03 13.34 -5.89
N ALA A 70 -9.53 14.57 -5.86
CA ALA A 70 -9.14 15.63 -6.78
C ALA A 70 -7.89 16.34 -6.24
N PRO A 71 -6.86 16.55 -7.06
CA PRO A 71 -5.68 17.29 -6.64
C PRO A 71 -6.03 18.76 -6.36
N GLU A 72 -5.31 19.38 -5.43
CA GLU A 72 -5.28 20.84 -5.29
C GLU A 72 -4.28 21.45 -6.28
N GLN A 73 -3.21 20.71 -6.59
CA GLN A 73 -2.23 21.05 -7.62
C GLN A 73 -1.87 19.83 -8.48
N GLY A 74 -1.68 20.09 -9.78
CA GLY A 74 -1.46 19.06 -10.78
C GLY A 74 -2.77 18.62 -11.44
N ASP A 75 -2.67 17.61 -12.30
CA ASP A 75 -3.82 17.04 -13.02
C ASP A 75 -3.97 15.52 -12.76
N THR A 76 -3.40 15.01 -11.66
CA THR A 76 -3.48 13.59 -11.27
C THR A 76 -4.62 13.35 -10.29
N PHE A 77 -5.67 12.65 -10.73
CA PHE A 77 -6.80 12.24 -9.90
C PHE A 77 -6.63 10.80 -9.43
N LEU A 78 -7.19 10.48 -8.26
CA LEU A 78 -7.04 9.15 -7.65
C LEU A 78 -8.42 8.49 -7.46
N LEU A 79 -8.69 7.38 -8.12
CA LEU A 79 -9.88 6.55 -7.87
C LEU A 79 -9.58 5.58 -6.73
N MET A 80 -10.14 5.87 -5.56
CA MET A 80 -9.74 5.20 -4.30
C MET A 80 -10.67 4.09 -3.86
N TYR A 81 -11.97 4.22 -4.13
CA TYR A 81 -12.97 3.27 -3.62
C TYR A 81 -14.21 3.23 -4.49
N VAL A 82 -14.85 2.06 -4.62
CA VAL A 82 -16.15 1.91 -5.29
C VAL A 82 -17.02 0.96 -4.49
N ASP A 83 -18.19 1.44 -4.08
CA ASP A 83 -19.14 0.66 -3.29
C ASP A 83 -20.55 1.28 -3.35
N HIS A 84 -21.51 0.68 -2.65
CA HIS A 84 -22.80 1.27 -2.34
C HIS A 84 -22.63 2.65 -1.68
N HIS A 85 -23.55 3.56 -1.99
CA HIS A 85 -23.49 4.97 -1.60
C HIS A 85 -23.12 5.19 -0.13
N ASP A 86 -23.83 4.56 0.80
CA ASP A 86 -23.63 4.76 2.23
C ASP A 86 -22.27 4.21 2.70
N GLU A 87 -21.86 3.06 2.16
CA GLU A 87 -20.56 2.44 2.46
C GLU A 87 -19.40 3.28 1.92
N ALA A 88 -19.54 3.79 0.70
CA ALA A 88 -18.53 4.65 0.07
C ALA A 88 -18.33 5.95 0.85
N TYR A 89 -19.40 6.55 1.37
CA TYR A 89 -19.31 7.79 2.15
C TYR A 89 -18.78 7.52 3.55
N ARG A 90 -19.21 6.43 4.20
CA ARG A 90 -18.64 6.02 5.48
C ARG A 90 -17.14 5.75 5.37
N TRP A 91 -16.71 5.10 4.30
CA TRP A 91 -15.31 4.77 4.06
C TRP A 91 -14.40 6.00 4.00
N CYS A 92 -14.85 7.11 3.38
CA CYS A 92 -14.04 8.31 3.23
C CYS A 92 -14.26 9.40 4.28
N ALA A 93 -15.31 9.31 5.10
CA ALA A 93 -15.75 10.37 6.01
C ALA A 93 -14.62 11.03 6.82
N ASN A 94 -13.76 10.21 7.41
CA ASN A 94 -12.70 10.66 8.32
C ASN A 94 -11.29 10.53 7.74
N LYS A 95 -11.16 10.06 6.49
CA LYS A 95 -9.86 9.82 5.87
C LYS A 95 -9.29 11.10 5.28
N GLN A 96 -7.98 11.25 5.43
CA GLN A 96 -7.17 12.27 4.76
C GLN A 96 -6.31 11.60 3.69
N PHE A 97 -6.12 12.31 2.59
CA PHE A 97 -5.40 11.83 1.42
C PHE A 97 -4.31 12.85 1.09
N GLU A 98 -3.05 12.53 1.32
CA GLU A 98 -1.97 13.53 1.27
C GLU A 98 -0.74 13.00 0.54
N ALA A 99 -0.05 13.88 -0.20
CA ALA A 99 1.30 13.63 -0.65
C ALA A 99 2.28 13.99 0.48
N HIS A 100 3.11 13.04 0.88
CA HIS A 100 4.05 13.24 1.97
C HIS A 100 5.15 14.24 1.59
N GLY A 101 5.36 15.27 2.42
CA GLY A 101 6.24 16.39 2.09
C GLY A 101 7.72 16.03 1.86
N THR A 102 8.22 14.97 2.49
CA THR A 102 9.61 14.51 2.28
C THR A 102 9.72 13.38 1.28
N LEU A 103 8.80 12.42 1.35
CA LEU A 103 8.91 11.17 0.60
C LEU A 103 8.26 11.28 -0.78
N GLY A 104 7.37 12.26 -0.98
CA GLY A 104 6.58 12.41 -2.19
C GLY A 104 5.55 11.29 -2.39
N THR A 105 5.50 10.29 -1.51
CA THR A 105 4.56 9.17 -1.58
C THR A 105 3.15 9.60 -1.20
N PHE A 106 2.17 8.95 -1.80
CA PHE A 106 0.78 9.14 -1.45
C PHE A 106 0.40 8.40 -0.16
N GLN A 107 -0.30 9.07 0.74
CA GLN A 107 -0.68 8.54 2.04
C GLN A 107 -2.17 8.67 2.28
N VAL A 108 -2.73 7.66 2.94
CA VAL A 108 -4.11 7.63 3.41
C VAL A 108 -4.11 7.32 4.89
N PHE A 109 -4.77 8.14 5.70
CA PHE A 109 -4.85 7.93 7.14
C PHE A 109 -6.16 8.47 7.74
N ASP A 110 -6.50 8.03 8.94
CA ASP A 110 -7.72 8.40 9.66
C ASP A 110 -7.39 8.84 11.10
N VAL A 111 -7.41 10.16 11.33
CA VAL A 111 -7.02 10.72 12.62
C VAL A 111 -8.00 10.34 13.74
N GLU A 112 -9.30 10.21 13.42
CA GLU A 112 -10.28 9.84 14.45
C GLU A 112 -10.14 8.39 14.88
N GLU A 113 -9.92 7.51 13.90
CA GLU A 113 -9.69 6.09 14.14
C GLU A 113 -8.43 5.89 14.99
N VAL A 114 -7.33 6.54 14.62
CA VAL A 114 -6.08 6.51 15.40
C VAL A 114 -6.28 7.06 16.82
N THR A 115 -7.00 8.18 16.96
CA THR A 115 -7.25 8.77 18.29
C THR A 115 -8.01 7.81 19.21
N LYS A 116 -9.00 7.07 18.67
CA LYS A 116 -9.74 6.06 19.44
C LYS A 116 -8.83 4.91 19.89
N VAL A 117 -8.00 4.39 18.99
CA VAL A 117 -7.03 3.32 19.29
C VAL A 117 -6.05 3.78 20.38
N VAL A 118 -5.60 5.02 20.29
CA VAL A 118 -4.72 5.62 21.32
C VAL A 118 -5.39 5.62 22.68
N ASP A 119 -6.64 6.07 22.76
CA ASP A 119 -7.38 6.22 24.01
C ASP A 119 -7.84 4.90 24.61
N GLU A 120 -8.27 3.95 23.79
CA GLU A 120 -8.89 2.69 24.22
C GLU A 120 -7.90 1.53 24.38
N GLU A 121 -6.81 1.51 23.61
CA GLU A 121 -5.89 0.37 23.56
C GLU A 121 -4.47 0.74 24.00
N ILE A 122 -3.91 1.82 23.46
CA ILE A 122 -2.51 2.20 23.68
C ILE A 122 -2.29 2.77 25.09
N LYS A 123 -3.08 3.75 25.54
CA LYS A 123 -2.93 4.34 26.88
C LYS A 123 -3.05 3.30 28.01
N PRO A 124 -4.02 2.36 27.96
CA PRO A 124 -4.07 1.24 28.90
C PRO A 124 -2.86 0.31 28.81
N ALA A 125 -2.38 -0.05 27.61
CA ALA A 125 -1.20 -0.89 27.44
C ALA A 125 0.11 -0.24 27.92
N SER A 126 0.18 1.10 27.89
CA SER A 126 1.32 1.89 28.35
C SER A 126 1.38 2.10 29.88
N THR A 127 0.35 1.74 30.64
CA THR A 127 0.34 1.94 32.11
C THR A 127 0.90 0.75 32.91
N THR A 128 1.16 -0.39 32.28
CA THR A 128 1.56 -1.63 32.95
C THR A 128 3.07 -1.87 33.08
N LEU A 129 3.91 -1.09 32.39
CA LEU A 129 5.37 -1.24 32.42
C LEU A 129 6.03 0.12 32.64
N THR A 130 6.82 0.24 33.72
CA THR A 130 7.66 1.39 34.04
C THR A 130 8.96 1.36 33.22
N GLU A 131 8.85 1.35 31.91
CA GLU A 131 9.99 1.70 31.05
C GLU A 131 9.82 3.16 30.66
N ASP A 132 10.67 4.02 31.25
CA ASP A 132 10.63 5.48 31.06
C ASP A 132 11.05 5.90 29.64
N HIS A 133 11.59 4.98 28.84
CA HIS A 133 12.17 5.24 27.53
C HIS A 133 11.84 4.14 26.53
N TYR A 134 11.27 4.50 25.39
CA TYR A 134 11.02 3.64 24.24
C TYR A 134 11.87 4.07 23.03
N ALA A 135 12.16 3.17 22.09
CA ALA A 135 13.02 3.45 20.94
C ALA A 135 12.56 4.67 20.10
N LEU A 136 11.25 4.93 20.05
CA LEU A 136 10.68 6.07 19.33
C LEU A 136 10.81 7.41 20.07
N ASP A 137 11.15 7.40 21.36
CA ASP A 137 11.37 8.62 22.15
C ASP A 137 12.66 9.35 21.73
N ASP A 138 13.61 8.61 21.13
CA ASP A 138 14.86 9.15 20.60
C ASP A 138 14.70 9.97 19.31
N LEU A 139 13.58 9.79 18.59
CA LEU A 139 13.29 10.52 17.36
C LEU A 139 12.65 11.88 17.69
N SER A 140 13.04 12.95 17.00
CA SER A 140 12.32 14.23 17.02
C SER A 140 11.01 14.16 16.21
N ASP A 141 10.14 15.17 16.32
CA ASP A 141 8.92 15.20 15.49
C ASP A 141 9.27 15.34 13.99
N ASP A 142 10.36 16.05 13.69
CA ASP A 142 10.90 16.16 12.32
C ASP A 142 11.44 14.80 11.84
N ASP A 143 12.09 14.03 12.72
CA ASP A 143 12.55 12.67 12.40
C ASP A 143 11.38 11.72 12.13
N LEU A 144 10.32 11.81 12.93
CA LEU A 144 9.09 11.03 12.72
C LEU A 144 8.42 11.41 11.40
N PHE A 145 8.38 12.70 11.07
CA PHE A 145 7.91 13.15 9.76
C PHE A 145 8.82 12.62 8.63
N HIS A 146 10.14 12.71 8.76
CA HIS A 146 11.08 12.16 7.78
C HIS A 146 10.97 10.64 7.63
N ALA A 147 10.59 9.93 8.70
CA ALA A 147 10.26 8.50 8.66
C ALA A 147 8.98 8.19 7.86
N GLY A 148 8.21 9.21 7.46
CA GLY A 148 6.97 9.10 6.70
C GLY A 148 5.71 9.30 7.53
N ALA A 149 5.79 9.63 8.82
CA ALA A 149 4.60 9.81 9.63
C ALA A 149 3.86 11.11 9.23
N PRO A 150 2.54 11.06 8.98
CA PRO A 150 1.75 12.28 8.81
C PRO A 150 1.82 13.12 10.08
N GLN A 151 1.94 14.45 9.93
CA GLN A 151 1.99 15.37 11.08
C GLN A 151 0.81 15.17 12.04
N ALA A 152 -0.37 14.88 11.50
CA ALA A 152 -1.58 14.65 12.27
C ALA A 152 -1.52 13.39 13.16
N LEU A 153 -0.65 12.42 12.84
CA LEU A 153 -0.50 11.17 13.59
C LEU A 153 0.70 11.17 14.55
N ILE A 154 1.60 12.16 14.47
CA ILE A 154 2.76 12.26 15.37
C ILE A 154 2.34 12.20 16.86
N PRO A 155 1.29 12.90 17.33
CA PRO A 155 0.85 12.80 18.72
C PRO A 155 0.47 11.37 19.15
N ALA A 156 -0.05 10.55 18.23
CA ALA A 156 -0.38 9.15 18.50
C ALA A 156 0.87 8.29 18.64
N ILE A 157 1.87 8.48 17.76
CA ILE A 157 3.17 7.80 17.85
C ILE A 157 3.85 8.15 19.18
N ARG A 158 3.78 9.42 19.58
CA ARG A 158 4.28 9.91 20.88
C ARG A 158 3.57 9.34 22.10
N ALA A 159 2.45 8.61 21.95
CA ALA A 159 1.78 7.91 23.05
C ALA A 159 2.25 6.46 23.25
N VAL A 160 3.01 5.92 22.30
CA VAL A 160 3.52 4.54 22.32
C VAL A 160 4.69 4.43 23.30
N ARG A 161 4.65 3.45 24.20
CA ARG A 161 5.70 3.23 25.22
C ARG A 161 6.31 1.84 25.23
N ASN A 162 5.84 0.93 24.37
CA ASN A 162 6.31 -0.44 24.28
C ASN A 162 5.88 -1.08 22.95
N ASP A 163 6.43 -2.25 22.66
CA ASP A 163 6.17 -2.98 21.41
C ASP A 163 4.69 -3.34 21.21
N SER A 164 3.97 -3.70 22.27
CA SER A 164 2.54 -4.01 22.16
C SER A 164 1.71 -2.80 21.74
N ALA A 165 2.01 -1.62 22.29
CA ALA A 165 1.37 -0.36 21.90
C ALA A 165 1.76 0.04 20.47
N PHE A 166 3.01 -0.22 20.06
CA PHE A 166 3.46 0.05 18.70
C PHE A 166 2.75 -0.84 17.68
N GLU A 167 2.66 -2.15 17.95
CA GLU A 167 1.95 -3.11 17.10
C GLU A 167 0.48 -2.72 16.89
N GLN A 168 -0.19 -2.22 17.92
CA GLN A 168 -1.58 -1.72 17.81
C GLN A 168 -1.68 -0.46 16.95
N LEU A 169 -0.74 0.47 17.07
CA LEU A 169 -0.75 1.70 16.28
C LEU A 169 -0.37 1.44 14.81
N ALA A 170 0.54 0.49 14.57
CA ALA A 170 1.15 0.22 13.28
C ALA A 170 0.12 0.00 12.16
N ASP A 171 -0.98 -0.68 12.46
CA ASP A 171 -2.07 -0.97 11.50
C ASP A 171 -2.77 0.29 10.93
N TYR A 172 -2.58 1.44 11.58
CA TYR A 172 -3.21 2.71 11.21
C TYR A 172 -2.23 3.74 10.62
N LEU A 173 -0.93 3.43 10.60
CA LEU A 173 0.08 4.29 10.00
C LEU A 173 0.14 4.09 8.48
N PRO A 174 0.52 5.11 7.69
CA PRO A 174 0.92 4.89 6.32
C PRO A 174 2.04 3.86 6.25
N ARG A 175 2.02 3.04 5.21
CA ARG A 175 2.89 1.87 5.08
C ARG A 175 4.38 2.20 5.18
N GLU A 176 4.80 3.31 4.57
CA GLU A 176 6.19 3.75 4.63
C GLU A 176 6.59 4.09 6.08
N ALA A 177 5.73 4.81 6.80
CA ALA A 177 5.95 5.16 8.20
C ALA A 177 6.01 3.92 9.10
N GLU A 178 5.05 3.00 8.94
CA GLU A 178 5.01 1.73 9.64
C GLU A 178 6.36 0.99 9.50
N GLN A 179 6.82 0.79 8.27
CA GLN A 179 8.04 0.03 7.98
C GLN A 179 9.29 0.69 8.56
N VAL A 180 9.46 2.01 8.36
CA VAL A 180 10.62 2.74 8.86
C VAL A 180 10.63 2.75 10.39
N LEU A 181 9.49 2.96 11.04
CA LEU A 181 9.42 2.94 12.51
C LEU A 181 9.64 1.53 13.08
N TYR A 182 9.19 0.46 12.39
CA TYR A 182 9.55 -0.92 12.78
C TYR A 182 11.06 -1.13 12.78
N GLY A 183 11.78 -0.64 11.77
CA GLY A 183 13.24 -0.76 11.73
C GLY A 183 13.90 -0.07 12.92
N VAL A 184 13.42 1.13 13.29
CA VAL A 184 13.91 1.85 14.48
C VAL A 184 13.61 1.09 15.77
N VAL A 185 12.40 0.56 15.94
CA VAL A 185 12.03 -0.28 17.09
C VAL A 185 12.90 -1.54 17.17
N MET A 186 13.33 -2.10 16.04
CA MET A 186 14.26 -3.23 15.98
C MET A 186 15.74 -2.83 16.21
N GLY A 187 16.02 -1.56 16.50
CA GLY A 187 17.35 -1.06 16.87
C GLY A 187 18.19 -0.52 15.70
N LEU A 188 17.60 -0.31 14.53
CA LEU A 188 18.26 0.42 13.44
C LEU A 188 18.27 1.92 13.74
N SER A 189 19.28 2.65 13.25
CA SER A 189 19.17 4.11 13.17
C SER A 189 18.08 4.52 12.17
N LEU A 190 17.57 5.75 12.25
CA LEU A 190 16.59 6.25 11.27
C LEU A 190 17.14 6.14 9.84
N ASP A 191 18.38 6.57 9.59
CA ASP A 191 19.01 6.49 8.27
C ASP A 191 19.12 5.04 7.77
N GLN A 192 19.50 4.10 8.65
CA GLN A 192 19.55 2.68 8.30
C GLN A 192 18.17 2.14 7.99
N SER A 193 17.16 2.52 8.78
CA SER A 193 15.79 2.07 8.57
C SER A 193 15.22 2.62 7.27
N LEU A 194 15.45 3.89 6.95
CA LEU A 194 15.07 4.50 5.67
C LEU A 194 15.73 3.76 4.50
N ASP A 195 17.04 3.51 4.56
CA ASP A 195 17.78 2.80 3.51
C ASP A 195 17.35 1.33 3.36
N GLU A 196 17.09 0.65 4.47
CA GLU A 196 16.72 -0.77 4.48
C GLU A 196 15.28 -0.99 4.05
N MET A 197 14.35 -0.17 4.55
CA MET A 197 12.90 -0.36 4.41
C MET A 197 12.34 0.29 3.14
N LEU A 198 12.77 1.52 2.84
CA LEU A 198 12.34 2.22 1.61
C LEU A 198 13.28 1.91 0.43
N GLY A 199 14.47 1.36 0.71
CA GLY A 199 15.54 1.17 -0.27
C GLY A 199 16.34 2.46 -0.47
N ALA A 200 17.63 2.35 -0.77
CA ALA A 200 18.44 3.45 -1.29
C ALA A 200 17.81 3.99 -2.58
N THR A 201 16.84 4.90 -2.48
CA THR A 201 16.23 5.52 -3.64
C THR A 201 17.17 6.59 -4.18
N ASP A 202 18.01 6.20 -5.13
CA ASP A 202 18.61 7.08 -6.15
C ASP A 202 17.55 7.73 -7.06
N THR A 203 16.26 7.63 -6.72
CA THR A 203 15.19 8.41 -7.35
C THR A 203 15.11 9.76 -6.66
N THR A 204 15.29 10.83 -7.42
CA THR A 204 14.95 12.20 -7.01
C THR A 204 13.61 12.23 -6.29
N THR A 205 13.63 12.41 -4.97
CA THR A 205 12.43 12.67 -4.18
C THR A 205 11.88 14.01 -4.64
N ILE A 206 10.77 13.97 -5.37
CA ILE A 206 10.06 15.19 -5.75
C ILE A 206 9.31 15.64 -4.50
N VAL A 207 9.76 16.76 -3.94
CA VAL A 207 9.11 17.42 -2.79
C VAL A 207 7.83 18.09 -3.30
N PRO A 208 6.64 17.62 -2.90
CA PRO A 208 5.39 18.28 -3.26
C PRO A 208 5.32 19.68 -2.65
N SER A 209 4.62 20.59 -3.31
CA SER A 209 4.40 21.94 -2.78
C SER A 209 3.49 21.96 -1.53
N GLY A 210 2.71 20.89 -1.33
CA GLY A 210 1.79 20.71 -0.23
C GLY A 210 1.06 19.36 -0.30
N PRO A 211 0.21 19.04 0.69
CA PRO A 211 -0.43 17.73 0.82
C PRO A 211 -1.39 17.40 -0.33
N GLY A 212 -1.94 18.41 -1.03
CA GLY A 212 -2.80 18.22 -2.21
C GLY A 212 -2.09 18.31 -3.56
N ASP A 213 -0.76 18.41 -3.60
CA ASP A 213 0.01 18.40 -4.84
C ASP A 213 0.29 16.96 -5.28
N PHE A 214 -0.39 16.53 -6.35
CA PHE A 214 -0.26 15.17 -6.89
C PHE A 214 0.43 15.16 -8.26
N SER A 215 1.09 16.26 -8.63
CA SER A 215 1.72 16.43 -9.94
C SER A 215 2.77 15.35 -10.25
N HIS A 216 3.40 14.80 -9.23
CA HIS A 216 4.51 13.85 -9.31
C HIS A 216 4.13 12.40 -9.00
N LEU A 217 2.90 12.11 -8.55
CA LEU A 217 2.53 10.77 -8.11
C LEU A 217 2.61 9.70 -9.22
N ALA A 218 2.44 10.10 -10.48
CA ALA A 218 2.62 9.20 -11.62
C ALA A 218 4.10 8.88 -11.91
N GLU A 219 5.03 9.72 -11.44
CA GLU A 219 6.48 9.59 -11.64
C GLU A 219 7.18 8.93 -10.45
N VAL A 220 6.56 9.03 -9.26
CA VAL A 220 7.03 8.36 -8.04
C VAL A 220 6.48 6.94 -7.97
N SER A 221 7.33 6.00 -7.57
CA SER A 221 6.88 4.63 -7.28
C SER A 221 5.94 4.66 -6.06
N ASN A 222 4.65 4.47 -6.32
CA ASN A 222 3.63 4.32 -5.30
C ASN A 222 3.21 2.86 -5.22
N VAL A 223 3.18 2.29 -4.01
CA VAL A 223 2.89 0.86 -3.82
C VAL A 223 1.44 0.50 -4.13
N ASP A 224 0.53 1.41 -3.77
CA ASP A 224 -0.90 1.15 -3.82
C ASP A 224 -1.65 1.94 -4.90
N LEU A 225 -0.94 2.74 -5.70
CA LEU A 225 -1.53 3.46 -6.83
C LEU A 225 -0.99 2.90 -8.16
N VAL A 226 -1.91 2.62 -9.07
CA VAL A 226 -1.61 2.15 -10.43
C VAL A 226 -2.07 3.21 -11.42
N LEU A 227 -1.17 3.72 -12.25
CA LEU A 227 -1.55 4.59 -13.36
C LEU A 227 -2.34 3.77 -14.39
N VAL A 228 -3.54 4.24 -14.73
CA VAL A 228 -4.37 3.58 -15.74
C VAL A 228 -4.62 4.53 -16.90
N GLU A 229 -3.93 4.28 -17.99
CA GLU A 229 -4.08 4.99 -19.27
C GLU A 229 -5.28 4.42 -20.05
N GLY A 230 -6.45 4.54 -19.42
CA GLY A 230 -7.71 4.35 -20.10
C GLY A 230 -8.37 3.01 -19.95
N GLU A 231 -9.48 2.87 -20.69
CA GLU A 231 -10.32 1.69 -20.63
C GLU A 231 -9.57 0.43 -21.09
N ASP A 232 -8.79 0.52 -22.16
CA ASP A 232 -8.06 -0.63 -22.70
C ASP A 232 -6.90 -1.05 -21.77
N ALA A 233 -6.17 -0.10 -21.20
CA ALA A 233 -5.15 -0.39 -20.19
C ALA A 233 -5.76 -1.03 -18.93
N LEU A 234 -6.93 -0.56 -18.47
CA LEU A 234 -7.63 -1.21 -17.36
C LEU A 234 -8.00 -2.66 -17.71
N ARG A 235 -8.52 -2.90 -18.92
CA ARG A 235 -8.86 -4.26 -19.37
C ARG A 235 -7.63 -5.14 -19.41
N GLU A 236 -6.51 -4.64 -19.90
CA GLU A 236 -5.24 -5.35 -19.90
C GLU A 236 -4.85 -5.74 -18.48
N ILE A 237 -4.76 -4.78 -17.55
CA ILE A 237 -4.45 -4.99 -16.12
C ILE A 237 -5.39 -6.00 -15.43
N LEU A 238 -6.66 -6.02 -15.82
CA LEU A 238 -7.66 -6.94 -15.27
C LEU A 238 -7.70 -8.30 -15.99
N SER A 239 -7.18 -8.37 -17.21
CA SER A 239 -7.08 -9.58 -18.04
C SER A 239 -5.75 -10.31 -17.86
N GLU A 240 -4.73 -9.60 -17.39
CA GLU A 240 -3.55 -10.19 -16.77
C GLU A 240 -4.06 -11.18 -15.73
N ASP A 241 -3.80 -12.45 -16.03
CA ASP A 241 -4.47 -13.58 -15.42
C ASP A 241 -4.32 -13.45 -13.89
N ILE A 242 -5.36 -13.77 -13.11
CA ILE A 242 -5.25 -13.73 -11.64
C ILE A 242 -4.04 -14.55 -11.16
N GLU A 243 -3.61 -15.52 -11.97
CA GLU A 243 -2.36 -16.27 -11.80
C GLU A 243 -1.08 -15.41 -11.86
N GLU A 244 -1.00 -14.37 -12.70
CA GLU A 244 0.10 -13.40 -12.71
C GLU A 244 0.18 -12.62 -11.40
N TRP A 245 -0.95 -12.22 -10.83
CA TRP A 245 -0.99 -11.59 -9.50
C TRP A 245 -0.53 -12.54 -8.38
N ARG A 246 -0.71 -13.86 -8.55
CA ARG A 246 -0.25 -14.89 -7.60
C ARG A 246 1.25 -15.14 -7.69
N ILE A 247 1.89 -14.77 -8.80
CA ILE A 247 3.33 -14.83 -9.00
C ILE A 247 3.98 -13.44 -9.07
N PHE A 248 3.23 -12.35 -8.91
CA PHE A 248 3.79 -11.00 -8.96
C PHE A 248 4.63 -10.70 -7.72
N LEU A 249 5.95 -10.59 -7.90
CA LEU A 249 6.86 -10.13 -6.85
C LEU A 249 6.91 -8.60 -6.88
N HIS A 250 6.51 -7.98 -5.78
CA HIS A 250 6.66 -6.54 -5.64
C HIS A 250 8.16 -6.16 -5.71
N PRO A 251 8.56 -5.08 -6.42
CA PRO A 251 9.95 -4.65 -6.48
C PRO A 251 10.66 -4.56 -5.11
N TYR A 252 9.99 -4.04 -4.07
CA TYR A 252 10.51 -4.03 -2.68
C TYR A 252 10.78 -5.42 -2.07
N GLN A 253 10.04 -6.47 -2.47
CA GLN A 253 10.31 -7.84 -2.02
C GLN A 253 11.51 -8.47 -2.75
N ARG A 254 11.99 -7.86 -3.85
CA ARG A 254 13.15 -8.38 -4.60
C ARG A 254 14.40 -8.41 -3.72
N LYS A 255 14.68 -7.35 -2.95
CA LYS A 255 15.85 -7.34 -2.05
C LYS A 255 15.82 -8.50 -1.07
N LEU A 256 14.65 -8.81 -0.48
CA LEU A 256 14.43 -9.94 0.42
C LEU A 256 14.62 -11.30 -0.28
N VAL A 257 14.12 -11.43 -1.50
CA VAL A 257 14.26 -12.61 -2.34
C VAL A 257 15.72 -12.87 -2.67
N GLU A 258 16.47 -11.82 -3.01
CA GLU A 258 17.84 -11.89 -3.49
C GLU A 258 18.89 -11.77 -2.36
N TRP A 259 18.46 -11.60 -1.12
CA TRP A 259 19.36 -11.41 0.00
C TRP A 259 20.21 -12.67 0.27
N GLU A 260 21.52 -12.53 0.15
CA GLU A 260 22.51 -13.53 0.58
C GLU A 260 22.72 -13.46 2.10
N VAL A 261 22.15 -14.43 2.81
CA VAL A 261 22.28 -14.57 4.27
C VAL A 261 23.20 -15.75 4.59
N LYS A 262 24.06 -15.61 5.62
CA LYS A 262 24.99 -16.67 6.07
C LYS A 262 24.34 -17.71 6.99
N GLY A 263 23.01 -17.78 7.03
CA GLY A 263 22.24 -18.58 7.98
C GLY A 263 20.73 -18.53 7.73
N PRO A 264 19.91 -19.05 8.65
CA PRO A 264 18.45 -19.05 8.50
C PRO A 264 17.90 -17.62 8.50
N MET A 265 16.90 -17.38 7.66
CA MET A 265 16.18 -16.10 7.58
C MET A 265 14.71 -16.32 7.95
N LYS A 266 14.17 -15.44 8.79
CA LYS A 266 12.75 -15.40 9.15
C LYS A 266 12.12 -14.15 8.56
N ILE A 267 10.97 -14.31 7.90
CA ILE A 267 10.21 -13.23 7.29
C ILE A 267 8.87 -13.14 8.00
N ASN A 268 8.60 -12.02 8.68
CA ASN A 268 7.33 -11.74 9.33
C ASN A 268 6.49 -10.75 8.49
N GLY A 269 5.20 -10.65 8.80
CA GLY A 269 4.33 -9.63 8.23
C GLY A 269 2.86 -10.03 8.35
N ALA A 270 1.97 -9.04 8.28
CA ALA A 270 0.52 -9.21 8.37
C ALA A 270 -0.06 -10.17 7.30
N ALA A 271 -1.28 -10.65 7.51
CA ALA A 271 -1.97 -11.47 6.51
C ALA A 271 -2.08 -10.71 5.17
N GLY A 272 -1.84 -11.39 4.04
CA GLY A 272 -1.95 -10.77 2.71
C GLY A 272 -0.73 -9.98 2.22
N THR A 273 0.37 -9.88 2.99
CA THR A 273 1.59 -9.14 2.59
C THR A 273 2.48 -9.85 1.55
N GLY A 274 1.99 -10.89 0.87
CA GLY A 274 2.72 -11.55 -0.22
C GLY A 274 3.91 -12.43 0.21
N LYS A 275 4.00 -12.83 1.48
CA LYS A 275 5.08 -13.71 1.99
C LYS A 275 5.25 -15.00 1.18
N THR A 276 4.15 -15.66 0.85
CA THR A 276 4.17 -16.89 0.03
C THR A 276 4.77 -16.62 -1.35
N VAL A 277 4.46 -15.47 -1.95
CA VAL A 277 5.02 -15.06 -3.24
C VAL A 277 6.53 -14.83 -3.12
N ALA A 278 6.97 -14.11 -2.08
CA ALA A 278 8.39 -13.90 -1.81
C ALA A 278 9.14 -15.23 -1.60
N VAL A 279 8.54 -16.20 -0.91
CA VAL A 279 9.13 -17.53 -0.73
C VAL A 279 9.26 -18.29 -2.06
N MET A 280 8.24 -18.25 -2.93
CA MET A 280 8.31 -18.88 -4.26
C MET A 280 9.43 -18.26 -5.11
N HIS A 281 9.50 -16.94 -5.17
CA HIS A 281 10.55 -16.21 -5.90
C HIS A 281 11.93 -16.49 -5.35
N ARG A 282 12.08 -16.53 -4.01
CA ARG A 282 13.35 -16.90 -3.38
C ARG A 282 13.76 -18.32 -3.71
N SER A 283 12.81 -19.25 -3.76
CA SER A 283 13.08 -20.64 -4.13
C SER A 283 13.62 -20.73 -5.56
N VAL A 284 13.02 -20.00 -6.52
CA VAL A 284 13.54 -19.94 -7.90
C VAL A 284 14.90 -19.23 -7.98
N TRP A 285 15.06 -18.14 -7.26
CA TRP A 285 16.33 -17.40 -7.21
C TRP A 285 17.47 -18.24 -6.64
N LEU A 286 17.22 -19.02 -5.59
CA LEU A 286 18.17 -19.99 -5.04
C LEU A 286 18.39 -21.15 -6.02
N ALA A 287 17.33 -21.67 -6.64
CA ALA A 287 17.41 -22.79 -7.59
C ALA A 287 18.32 -22.46 -8.79
N ASN A 288 18.40 -21.20 -9.20
CA ASN A 288 19.29 -20.75 -10.26
C ASN A 288 20.79 -20.79 -9.87
N ARG A 289 21.12 -20.89 -8.58
CA ARG A 289 22.47 -20.85 -8.03
C ARG A 289 22.97 -22.20 -7.51
N LEU A 290 22.09 -23.20 -7.47
CA LEU A 290 22.43 -24.55 -7.05
C LEU A 290 23.36 -25.24 -8.06
N GLU A 291 24.20 -26.15 -7.57
CA GLU A 291 24.94 -27.09 -8.41
C GLU A 291 24.01 -28.18 -8.98
N ALA A 292 24.41 -28.85 -10.07
CA ALA A 292 23.52 -29.72 -10.87
C ALA A 292 22.79 -30.83 -10.10
N ASN A 293 23.29 -31.26 -8.94
CA ASN A 293 22.71 -32.32 -8.11
C ASN A 293 21.99 -31.81 -6.84
N GLU A 294 21.86 -30.51 -6.66
CA GLU A 294 21.21 -29.92 -5.48
C GLU A 294 19.75 -29.54 -5.79
N LYS A 295 18.92 -29.60 -4.75
CA LYS A 295 17.50 -29.23 -4.79
C LYS A 295 17.12 -28.37 -3.58
N ILE A 296 16.06 -27.59 -3.75
CA ILE A 296 15.40 -26.85 -2.67
C ILE A 296 14.15 -27.61 -2.27
N LEU A 297 13.96 -27.78 -0.97
CA LEU A 297 12.72 -28.30 -0.40
C LEU A 297 11.86 -27.12 0.08
N LEU A 298 10.65 -27.00 -0.45
CA LEU A 298 9.68 -25.98 -0.05
C LEU A 298 8.49 -26.61 0.66
N THR A 299 8.45 -26.45 1.99
CA THR A 299 7.36 -27.02 2.81
C THR A 299 6.27 -26.01 3.11
N THR A 300 5.02 -26.47 3.16
CA THR A 300 3.85 -25.69 3.59
C THR A 300 2.91 -26.53 4.45
N PHE A 301 1.95 -25.89 5.11
CA PHE A 301 1.11 -26.53 6.13
C PHE A 301 0.03 -27.47 5.56
N THR A 302 -0.40 -27.28 4.31
CA THR A 302 -1.48 -28.09 3.70
C THR A 302 -1.12 -28.63 2.33
N THR A 303 -1.61 -29.83 2.01
CA THR A 303 -1.38 -30.51 0.73
C THR A 303 -1.97 -29.73 -0.46
N ASN A 304 -3.12 -29.10 -0.28
CA ASN A 304 -3.70 -28.28 -1.35
C ASN A 304 -2.81 -27.08 -1.69
N LEU A 305 -2.20 -26.46 -0.67
CA LEU A 305 -1.30 -25.34 -0.88
C LEU A 305 0.03 -25.78 -1.50
N SER A 306 0.53 -26.99 -1.22
CA SER A 306 1.74 -27.50 -1.87
C SER A 306 1.53 -27.75 -3.36
N VAL A 307 0.41 -28.38 -3.75
CA VAL A 307 0.04 -28.56 -5.17
C VAL A 307 -0.11 -27.21 -5.88
N THR A 308 -0.76 -26.26 -5.21
CA THR A 308 -0.93 -24.90 -5.73
C THR A 308 0.40 -24.19 -5.96
N ILE A 309 1.27 -24.18 -4.95
CA ILE A 309 2.60 -23.54 -5.02
C ILE A 309 3.43 -24.17 -6.13
N LYS A 310 3.39 -25.50 -6.28
CA LYS A 310 4.10 -26.21 -7.34
C LYS A 310 3.68 -25.74 -8.73
N GLY A 311 2.37 -25.68 -9.00
CA GLY A 311 1.85 -25.18 -10.28
C GLY A 311 2.22 -23.72 -10.55
N LEU A 312 2.22 -22.86 -9.52
CA LEU A 312 2.64 -21.47 -9.64
C LEU A 312 4.14 -21.33 -9.94
N ILE A 313 4.99 -22.16 -9.33
CA ILE A 313 6.44 -22.18 -9.62
C ILE A 313 6.70 -22.71 -11.03
N GLU A 314 5.98 -23.73 -11.48
CA GLU A 314 6.02 -24.25 -12.86
C GLU A 314 5.71 -23.14 -13.88
N GLN A 315 4.67 -22.34 -13.62
CA GLN A 315 4.32 -21.19 -14.44
C GLN A 315 5.38 -20.08 -14.38
N MET A 316 5.90 -19.77 -13.19
CA MET A 316 6.86 -18.69 -12.96
C MET A 316 8.26 -18.99 -13.52
N SER A 317 8.70 -20.24 -13.47
CA SER A 317 10.01 -20.66 -13.99
C SER A 317 9.98 -22.10 -14.53
N PRO A 318 9.50 -22.29 -15.77
CA PRO A 318 9.42 -23.61 -16.39
C PRO A 318 10.78 -24.33 -16.48
N ALA A 319 11.89 -23.59 -16.55
CA ALA A 319 13.23 -24.16 -16.65
C ALA A 319 13.80 -24.65 -15.32
N LEU A 320 13.37 -24.10 -14.18
CA LEU A 320 13.98 -24.36 -12.87
C LEU A 320 13.05 -25.12 -11.90
N HIS A 321 11.76 -25.27 -12.23
CA HIS A 321 10.78 -25.88 -11.34
C HIS A 321 11.18 -27.28 -10.85
N ASP A 322 11.81 -28.11 -11.68
CA ASP A 322 12.25 -29.48 -11.33
C ASP A 322 13.34 -29.52 -10.22
N ARG A 323 13.95 -28.37 -9.93
CA ARG A 323 14.96 -28.20 -8.87
C ARG A 323 14.34 -27.84 -7.52
N ILE A 324 13.03 -27.60 -7.47
CA ILE A 324 12.28 -27.22 -6.26
C ILE A 324 11.24 -28.30 -5.98
N GLU A 325 11.34 -28.92 -4.81
CA GLU A 325 10.48 -30.02 -4.34
C GLU A 325 9.43 -29.57 -3.33
#